data_AF-A0A7R7ZH22-F1
#
_entry.id   AF-A0A7R7ZH22-F1
#
_cell.length_a   1.000
_cell.length_b   1.000
_cell.length_c   1.000
_cell.angle_alpha   90.00
_cell.angle_beta   90.00
_cell.angle_gamma   90.00
#
_symmetry.space_group_name_H-M   'P 1'
#
loop_
_entity.id
_entity.type
_entity.pdbx_description
1 polymer ?
#
loop_
_entity_poly.entity_id
_entity_poly.type
_entity_poly.pdbx_seq_one_letter_code
_entity_poly.pdbx_strand_id
1 'polypeptide(L)'
;MNCIESYQKWLNVPDLPAYLKDELLSMDDKTKEDAFYTNLEFGTAGMRGYIGAGTNRINIYVVRQATEGLAKLVESKGETAKKAGVAIAYDSRHFSPEFAFESAQVLAAHGIKSYVFESLRPTPELSFAVRHLGAFAGIMVTASHNPAPFNGYKVYGSDGGQMLPADADALTDYIRAIDNPFAVALADLEEAKSTGLIEVIGETLDSAYLEEVKSVNINQDLIDQYGRDMKIVYTPLHGTGEMLARRALAQAGFESVQVVEAQAKPAPDFSTVASPNPESQAAFA
;
A
#
# COMPACT_ATOMS: atom_id res chain seq x y z
N MET A 1 -7.84 23.26 -16.78
CA MET A 1 -7.79 24.01 -15.52
C MET A 1 -6.34 24.40 -15.29
N ASN A 2 -6.04 25.67 -15.05
CA ASN A 2 -4.67 26.09 -14.73
C ASN A 2 -4.34 25.83 -13.25
N CYS A 3 -3.06 25.91 -12.84
CA CYS A 3 -2.63 25.61 -11.47
C CYS A 3 -3.38 26.43 -10.41
N ILE A 4 -3.63 27.71 -10.69
CA ILE A 4 -4.30 28.63 -9.76
C ILE A 4 -5.77 28.22 -9.57
N GLU A 5 -6.47 27.90 -10.65
CA GLU A 5 -7.86 27.41 -10.57
C GLU A 5 -7.96 26.11 -9.76
N SER A 6 -7.04 25.17 -9.97
CA SER A 6 -7.01 23.90 -9.23
C SER A 6 -6.73 24.11 -7.74
N TYR A 7 -5.76 24.98 -7.42
CA TYR A 7 -5.47 25.39 -6.04
C TYR A 7 -6.68 26.06 -5.36
N GLN A 8 -7.35 27.01 -6.03
CA GLN A 8 -8.53 27.66 -5.50
C GLN A 8 -9.70 26.68 -5.31
N LYS A 9 -9.86 25.70 -6.21
CA LYS A 9 -10.85 24.63 -6.02
C LYS A 9 -10.57 23.86 -4.71
N TRP A 10 -9.33 23.47 -4.46
CA TRP A 10 -8.92 22.77 -3.23
C TRP A 10 -9.15 23.61 -1.96
N LEU A 11 -8.82 24.90 -1.97
CA LEU A 11 -9.06 25.79 -0.83
C LEU A 11 -10.55 25.93 -0.46
N ASN A 12 -11.43 25.80 -1.44
CA ASN A 12 -12.88 25.94 -1.28
C ASN A 12 -13.59 24.60 -1.04
N VAL A 13 -12.86 23.49 -0.89
CA VAL A 13 -13.44 22.20 -0.54
C VAL A 13 -14.02 22.30 0.89
N PRO A 14 -15.31 22.01 1.08
CA PRO A 14 -15.90 21.96 2.41
C PRO A 14 -15.25 20.83 3.21
N ASP A 15 -15.04 21.06 4.50
CA ASP A 15 -14.54 20.05 5.45
C ASP A 15 -13.20 19.41 5.04
N LEU A 16 -12.35 20.16 4.32
CA LEU A 16 -10.98 19.74 4.03
C LEU A 16 -10.23 19.47 5.34
N PRO A 17 -9.56 18.30 5.50
CA PRO A 17 -8.79 18.01 6.70
C PRO A 17 -7.80 19.12 7.03
N ALA A 18 -7.68 19.44 8.32
CA ALA A 18 -6.86 20.56 8.80
C ALA A 18 -5.42 20.49 8.27
N TYR A 19 -4.79 19.30 8.27
CA TYR A 19 -3.42 19.13 7.80
C TYR A 19 -3.24 19.50 6.32
N LEU A 20 -4.21 19.17 5.45
CA LEU A 20 -4.16 19.56 4.02
C LEU A 20 -4.45 21.06 3.86
N LYS A 21 -5.38 21.60 4.65
CA LYS A 21 -5.72 23.02 4.61
C LYS A 21 -4.55 23.90 5.05
N ASP A 22 -3.90 23.53 6.14
CA ASP A 22 -2.74 24.24 6.69
C ASP A 22 -1.56 24.18 5.71
N GLU A 23 -1.34 23.02 5.07
CA GLU A 23 -0.35 22.88 4.01
C GLU A 23 -0.64 23.84 2.85
N LEU A 24 -1.86 23.83 2.28
CA LEU A 24 -2.26 24.73 1.18
C LEU A 24 -2.05 26.21 1.49
N LEU A 25 -2.34 26.63 2.73
CA LEU A 25 -2.20 28.02 3.18
C LEU A 25 -0.72 28.42 3.36
N SER A 26 0.16 27.45 3.60
CA SER A 26 1.60 27.66 3.79
C SER A 26 2.42 27.59 2.50
N MET A 27 1.84 27.12 1.39
CA MET A 27 2.57 26.95 0.12
C MET A 27 3.04 28.30 -0.45
N ASP A 28 4.30 28.34 -0.86
CA ASP A 28 4.82 29.38 -1.76
C ASP A 28 4.39 29.11 -3.22
N ASP A 29 4.64 30.06 -4.12
CA ASP A 29 4.16 29.96 -5.50
C ASP A 29 4.80 28.79 -6.27
N LYS A 30 6.06 28.46 -5.96
CA LYS A 30 6.75 27.32 -6.56
C LYS A 30 6.12 25.99 -6.11
N THR A 31 5.79 25.87 -4.84
CA THR A 31 5.15 24.67 -4.28
C THR A 31 3.74 24.51 -4.82
N LYS A 32 2.98 25.61 -4.97
CA LYS A 32 1.67 25.58 -5.64
C LYS A 32 1.81 25.12 -7.09
N GLU A 33 2.76 25.65 -7.83
CA GLU A 33 2.98 25.22 -9.22
C GLU A 33 3.26 23.71 -9.28
N ASP A 34 4.21 23.22 -8.48
CA ASP A 34 4.58 21.81 -8.44
C ASP A 34 3.44 20.86 -7.98
N ALA A 35 2.60 21.31 -7.04
CA ALA A 35 1.49 20.53 -6.51
C ALA A 35 0.28 20.45 -7.46
N PHE A 36 0.15 21.39 -8.42
CA PHE A 36 -1.07 21.57 -9.21
C PHE A 36 -0.87 21.62 -10.74
N TYR A 37 0.36 21.55 -11.26
CA TYR A 37 0.60 21.60 -12.72
C TYR A 37 0.11 20.35 -13.47
N THR A 38 -0.08 19.24 -12.76
CA THR A 38 -0.55 17.97 -13.31
C THR A 38 -1.37 17.20 -12.29
N ASN A 39 -1.95 16.09 -12.73
CA ASN A 39 -2.44 15.05 -11.84
C ASN A 39 -1.32 14.02 -11.61
N LEU A 40 -1.30 13.41 -10.43
CA LEU A 40 -0.43 12.30 -10.13
C LEU A 40 -0.73 11.14 -11.08
N GLU A 41 0.27 10.70 -11.83
CA GLU A 41 0.06 9.69 -12.85
C GLU A 41 -0.12 8.30 -12.23
N PHE A 42 -1.16 7.60 -12.68
CA PHE A 42 -1.36 6.19 -12.40
C PHE A 42 -0.76 5.38 -13.56
N GLY A 43 0.39 4.77 -13.34
CA GLY A 43 1.08 3.94 -14.33
C GLY A 43 0.88 2.44 -14.09
N THR A 44 1.57 1.62 -14.87
CA THR A 44 1.53 0.14 -14.77
C THR A 44 1.94 -0.38 -13.39
N ALA A 45 2.80 0.34 -12.67
CA ALA A 45 3.25 0.01 -11.32
C ALA A 45 2.47 0.75 -10.20
N GLY A 46 1.33 1.36 -10.53
CA GLY A 46 0.56 2.24 -9.64
C GLY A 46 0.98 3.71 -9.71
N MET A 47 0.68 4.45 -8.64
CA MET A 47 1.02 5.86 -8.47
C MET A 47 1.96 6.07 -7.27
N ARG A 48 2.87 7.03 -7.37
CA ARG A 48 3.79 7.43 -6.28
C ARG A 48 4.02 8.93 -6.34
N GLY A 49 3.98 9.58 -5.18
CA GLY A 49 4.20 11.02 -5.11
C GLY A 49 4.55 11.47 -3.71
N TYR A 50 4.92 12.74 -3.58
CA TYR A 50 5.01 13.38 -2.29
C TYR A 50 3.65 13.37 -1.61
N ILE A 51 3.64 13.03 -0.33
CA ILE A 51 2.46 13.20 0.52
C ILE A 51 2.16 14.70 0.61
N GLY A 52 0.91 15.09 0.38
CA GLY A 52 0.49 16.47 0.60
C GLY A 52 -0.74 16.89 -0.18
N ALA A 53 -1.10 18.16 -0.05
CA ALA A 53 -2.25 18.73 -0.73
C ALA A 53 -1.98 19.01 -2.22
N GLY A 54 -2.95 18.71 -3.08
CA GLY A 54 -2.90 18.99 -4.50
C GLY A 54 -3.06 17.78 -5.40
N THR A 55 -3.19 18.04 -6.70
CA THR A 55 -3.48 17.03 -7.71
C THR A 55 -2.25 16.20 -8.08
N ASN A 56 -1.05 16.77 -7.94
CA ASN A 56 0.25 16.10 -8.15
C ASN A 56 0.88 15.64 -6.81
N ARG A 57 0.05 15.20 -5.87
CA ARG A 57 0.45 14.68 -4.56
C ARG A 57 -0.32 13.42 -4.25
N ILE A 58 0.22 12.57 -3.39
CA ILE A 58 -0.56 11.49 -2.79
C ILE A 58 -1.25 12.00 -1.52
N ASN A 59 -2.55 11.79 -1.44
CA ASN A 59 -3.40 12.18 -0.32
C ASN A 59 -4.69 11.36 -0.37
N ILE A 60 -5.55 11.52 0.64
CA ILE A 60 -6.79 10.76 0.77
C ILE A 60 -7.69 10.88 -0.49
N TYR A 61 -7.77 12.05 -1.13
CA TYR A 61 -8.66 12.25 -2.28
C TYR A 61 -8.14 11.59 -3.55
N VAL A 62 -6.81 11.62 -3.77
CA VAL A 62 -6.17 10.91 -4.87
C VAL A 62 -6.27 9.39 -4.67
N VAL A 63 -6.11 8.90 -3.43
CA VAL A 63 -6.32 7.49 -3.09
C VAL A 63 -7.77 7.07 -3.32
N ARG A 64 -8.74 7.85 -2.83
CA ARG A 64 -10.18 7.62 -3.07
C ARG A 64 -10.50 7.58 -4.57
N GLN A 65 -9.95 8.49 -5.36
CA GLN A 65 -10.14 8.51 -6.81
C GLN A 65 -9.57 7.25 -7.49
N ALA A 66 -8.38 6.82 -7.09
CA ALA A 66 -7.79 5.58 -7.62
C ALA A 66 -8.62 4.36 -7.24
N THR A 67 -9.13 4.31 -6.01
CA THR A 67 -9.97 3.20 -5.54
C THR A 67 -11.37 3.21 -6.16
N GLU A 68 -11.96 4.37 -6.39
CA GLU A 68 -13.23 4.52 -7.14
C GLU A 68 -13.07 3.97 -8.57
N GLY A 69 -11.94 4.26 -9.22
CA GLY A 69 -11.61 3.66 -10.52
C GLY A 69 -11.49 2.14 -10.47
N LEU A 70 -10.87 1.61 -9.40
CA LEU A 70 -10.78 0.17 -9.17
C LEU A 70 -12.15 -0.46 -8.88
N ALA A 71 -13.01 0.22 -8.13
CA ALA A 71 -14.37 -0.24 -7.86
C ALA A 71 -15.15 -0.38 -9.16
N LYS A 72 -15.10 0.61 -10.06
CA LYS A 72 -15.71 0.54 -11.40
C LYS A 72 -15.15 -0.60 -12.24
N LEU A 73 -13.84 -0.84 -12.19
CA LEU A 73 -13.23 -1.98 -12.86
C LEU A 73 -13.78 -3.30 -12.32
N VAL A 74 -13.85 -3.49 -11.00
CA VAL A 74 -14.40 -4.70 -10.37
C VAL A 74 -15.88 -4.89 -10.77
N GLU A 75 -16.69 -3.83 -10.72
CA GLU A 75 -18.09 -3.86 -11.12
C GLU A 75 -18.27 -4.26 -12.59
N SER A 76 -17.40 -3.79 -13.49
CA SER A 76 -17.42 -4.17 -14.90
C SER A 76 -17.23 -5.68 -15.14
N LYS A 77 -16.66 -6.40 -14.15
CA LYS A 77 -16.45 -7.86 -14.18
C LYS A 77 -17.56 -8.64 -13.46
N GLY A 78 -18.56 -7.94 -12.91
CA GLY A 78 -19.78 -8.52 -12.35
C GLY A 78 -19.70 -8.96 -10.88
N GLU A 79 -20.82 -9.47 -10.37
CA GLU A 79 -21.01 -9.77 -8.94
C GLU A 79 -20.02 -10.80 -8.37
N THR A 80 -19.54 -11.74 -9.19
CA THR A 80 -18.50 -12.68 -8.75
C THR A 80 -17.20 -11.96 -8.40
N ALA A 81 -16.79 -10.95 -9.17
CA ALA A 81 -15.61 -10.15 -8.88
C ALA A 81 -15.80 -9.29 -7.63
N LYS A 82 -17.00 -8.71 -7.44
CA LYS A 82 -17.33 -7.94 -6.22
C LYS A 82 -17.23 -8.79 -4.95
N LYS A 83 -17.71 -10.03 -5.01
CA LYS A 83 -17.65 -10.99 -3.89
C LYS A 83 -16.25 -11.53 -3.65
N ALA A 84 -15.47 -11.75 -4.71
CA ALA A 84 -14.06 -12.10 -4.60
C ALA A 84 -13.27 -11.00 -3.88
N GLY A 85 -13.63 -9.73 -4.14
CA GLY A 85 -13.15 -8.60 -3.35
C GLY A 85 -11.68 -8.23 -3.63
N VAL A 86 -11.12 -7.41 -2.75
CA VAL A 86 -9.77 -6.84 -2.89
C VAL A 86 -8.97 -7.02 -1.60
N ALA A 87 -7.78 -7.61 -1.67
CA ALA A 87 -6.86 -7.66 -0.54
C ALA A 87 -6.06 -6.35 -0.43
N ILE A 88 -5.82 -5.83 0.78
CA ILE A 88 -5.18 -4.53 0.99
C ILE A 88 -4.09 -4.67 2.04
N ALA A 89 -2.86 -4.36 1.65
CA ALA A 89 -1.69 -4.29 2.51
C ALA A 89 -1.01 -2.93 2.40
N TYR A 90 -0.18 -2.60 3.39
CA TYR A 90 0.49 -1.31 3.46
C TYR A 90 1.84 -1.41 4.17
N ASP A 91 2.70 -0.42 3.95
CA ASP A 91 4.02 -0.32 4.61
C ASP A 91 4.03 0.65 5.80
N SER A 92 5.21 0.95 6.32
CA SER A 92 5.41 1.76 7.53
C SER A 92 5.34 3.27 7.31
N ARG A 93 5.06 3.76 6.10
CA ARG A 93 5.07 5.20 5.76
C ARG A 93 3.91 5.96 6.41
N HIS A 94 4.06 7.28 6.51
CA HIS A 94 2.99 8.16 6.94
C HIS A 94 1.75 7.97 6.06
N PHE A 95 0.57 7.97 6.70
CA PHE A 95 -0.74 7.75 6.08
C PHE A 95 -0.98 6.37 5.44
N SER A 96 -0.03 5.43 5.50
CA SER A 96 -0.19 4.11 4.90
C SER A 96 -1.40 3.33 5.46
N PRO A 97 -1.61 3.25 6.79
CA PRO A 97 -2.81 2.66 7.37
C PRO A 97 -4.10 3.39 6.95
N GLU A 98 -4.08 4.72 6.98
CA GLU A 98 -5.23 5.57 6.66
C GLU A 98 -5.66 5.37 5.21
N PHE A 99 -4.71 5.39 4.26
CA PHE A 99 -5.00 5.15 2.85
C PHE A 99 -5.55 3.75 2.60
N ALA A 100 -5.08 2.73 3.34
CA ALA A 100 -5.62 1.37 3.21
C ALA A 100 -7.10 1.30 3.63
N PHE A 101 -7.47 1.93 4.75
CA PHE A 101 -8.87 1.94 5.20
C PHE A 101 -9.77 2.87 4.39
N GLU A 102 -9.24 4.01 3.91
CA GLU A 102 -9.94 4.88 2.96
C GLU A 102 -10.31 4.09 1.69
N SER A 103 -9.38 3.31 1.14
CA SER A 103 -9.67 2.43 0.01
C SER A 103 -10.73 1.38 0.34
N ALA A 104 -10.65 0.74 1.51
CA ALA A 104 -11.65 -0.23 1.94
C ALA A 104 -13.06 0.37 2.05
N GLN A 105 -13.19 1.60 2.56
CA GLN A 105 -14.47 2.30 2.66
C GLN A 105 -15.06 2.69 1.31
N VAL A 106 -14.23 3.09 0.34
CA VAL A 106 -14.68 3.31 -1.05
C VAL A 106 -15.20 2.00 -1.64
N LEU A 107 -14.43 0.90 -1.56
CA LEU A 107 -14.86 -0.40 -2.07
C LEU A 107 -16.17 -0.88 -1.42
N ALA A 108 -16.30 -0.70 -0.11
CA ALA A 108 -17.51 -1.05 0.63
C ALA A 108 -18.73 -0.21 0.20
N ALA A 109 -18.55 1.06 -0.19
CA ALA A 109 -19.64 1.88 -0.73
C ALA A 109 -20.22 1.31 -2.05
N HIS A 110 -19.42 0.54 -2.77
CA HIS A 110 -19.82 -0.22 -3.96
C HIS A 110 -20.30 -1.65 -3.65
N GLY A 111 -20.33 -2.05 -2.38
CA GLY A 111 -20.63 -3.43 -1.97
C GLY A 111 -19.57 -4.43 -2.41
N ILE A 112 -18.32 -3.98 -2.58
CA ILE A 112 -17.17 -4.84 -2.89
C ILE A 112 -16.51 -5.26 -1.58
N LYS A 113 -16.26 -6.55 -1.42
CA LYS A 113 -15.56 -7.06 -0.24
C LYS A 113 -14.10 -6.61 -0.24
N SER A 114 -13.56 -6.29 0.94
CA SER A 114 -12.13 -6.02 1.12
C SER A 114 -11.55 -6.82 2.28
N TYR A 115 -10.28 -7.18 2.15
CA TYR A 115 -9.50 -7.88 3.17
C TYR A 115 -8.31 -7.01 3.54
N VAL A 116 -8.37 -6.31 4.67
CA VAL A 116 -7.37 -5.31 5.06
C VAL A 116 -6.47 -5.89 6.14
N PHE A 117 -5.17 -5.87 5.95
CA PHE A 117 -4.24 -6.32 6.99
C PHE A 117 -4.29 -5.41 8.23
N GLU A 118 -4.30 -6.02 9.41
CA GLU A 118 -4.38 -5.33 10.71
C GLU A 118 -3.18 -4.44 11.00
N SER A 119 -2.05 -4.72 10.34
CA SER A 119 -0.79 -3.99 10.44
C SER A 119 -0.01 -4.15 9.14
N LEU A 120 1.13 -3.46 9.05
CA LEU A 120 1.99 -3.48 7.88
C LEU A 120 2.41 -4.89 7.45
N ARG A 121 2.37 -5.17 6.14
CA ARG A 121 2.69 -6.47 5.55
C ARG A 121 3.41 -6.28 4.21
N PRO A 122 4.43 -7.09 3.88
CA PRO A 122 5.21 -6.93 2.66
C PRO A 122 4.38 -7.27 1.41
N THR A 123 4.75 -6.68 0.27
CA THR A 123 4.17 -6.98 -1.04
C THR A 123 4.07 -8.49 -1.38
N PRO A 124 5.08 -9.35 -1.14
CA PRO A 124 4.93 -10.80 -1.39
C PRO A 124 3.81 -11.46 -0.59
N GLU A 125 3.49 -10.97 0.60
CA GLU A 125 2.39 -11.52 1.39
C GLU A 125 1.04 -11.01 0.91
N LEU A 126 0.94 -9.76 0.43
CA LEU A 126 -0.23 -9.30 -0.32
C LEU A 126 -0.46 -10.18 -1.56
N SER A 127 0.60 -10.45 -2.33
CA SER A 127 0.55 -11.30 -3.52
C SER A 127 0.01 -12.70 -3.18
N PHE A 128 0.51 -13.28 -2.09
CA PHE A 128 -0.02 -14.53 -1.55
C PHE A 128 -1.49 -14.42 -1.13
N ALA A 129 -1.85 -13.39 -0.37
CA ALA A 129 -3.21 -13.19 0.14
C ALA A 129 -4.24 -13.07 -1.00
N VAL A 130 -3.92 -12.35 -2.08
CA VAL A 130 -4.78 -12.25 -3.26
C VAL A 130 -5.10 -13.64 -3.82
N ARG A 131 -4.07 -14.46 -4.02
CA ARG A 131 -4.23 -15.83 -4.55
C ARG A 131 -4.93 -16.75 -3.58
N HIS A 132 -4.58 -16.68 -2.29
CA HIS A 132 -5.07 -17.56 -1.24
C HIS A 132 -6.57 -17.32 -0.95
N LEU A 133 -6.98 -16.05 -0.94
CA LEU A 133 -8.37 -15.65 -0.73
C LEU A 133 -9.21 -15.73 -2.02
N GLY A 134 -8.56 -15.91 -3.17
CA GLY A 134 -9.22 -15.84 -4.48
C GLY A 134 -9.75 -14.42 -4.79
N ALA A 135 -9.07 -13.39 -4.29
CA ALA A 135 -9.45 -12.01 -4.48
C ALA A 135 -9.31 -11.59 -5.95
N PHE A 136 -10.15 -10.65 -6.39
CA PHE A 136 -10.09 -10.11 -7.74
C PHE A 136 -8.82 -9.27 -7.96
N ALA A 137 -8.41 -8.51 -6.95
CA ALA A 137 -7.24 -7.64 -7.02
C ALA A 137 -6.58 -7.49 -5.64
N GLY A 138 -5.40 -6.88 -5.63
CA GLY A 138 -4.72 -6.42 -4.43
C GLY A 138 -4.41 -4.92 -4.49
N ILE A 139 -4.40 -4.25 -3.34
CA ILE A 139 -3.89 -2.89 -3.17
C ILE A 139 -2.67 -2.95 -2.25
N MET A 140 -1.55 -2.40 -2.71
CA MET A 140 -0.37 -2.16 -1.87
C MET A 140 -0.17 -0.66 -1.69
N VAL A 141 -0.34 -0.16 -0.47
CA VAL A 141 0.00 1.23 -0.12
C VAL A 141 1.49 1.29 0.25
N THR A 142 2.30 1.77 -0.68
CA THR A 142 3.75 1.88 -0.52
C THR A 142 4.40 2.70 -1.65
N ALA A 143 5.42 3.48 -1.31
CA ALA A 143 6.39 3.99 -2.29
C ALA A 143 7.69 3.17 -2.36
N SER A 144 7.68 1.91 -1.90
CA SER A 144 8.82 0.99 -1.94
C SER A 144 10.07 1.58 -1.28
N HIS A 145 11.14 1.84 -2.03
CA HIS A 145 12.40 2.36 -1.52
C HIS A 145 12.53 3.91 -1.62
N ASN A 146 11.46 4.62 -2.00
CA ASN A 146 11.49 6.09 -2.05
C ASN A 146 11.75 6.70 -0.64
N PRO A 147 12.27 7.94 -0.54
CA PRO A 147 12.45 8.63 0.74
C PRO A 147 11.16 8.80 1.56
N ALA A 148 11.28 9.16 2.84
CA ALA A 148 10.16 9.28 3.79
C ALA A 148 8.96 10.14 3.32
N PRO A 149 9.16 11.29 2.66
CA PRO A 149 8.04 12.15 2.24
C PRO A 149 7.15 11.55 1.14
N PHE A 150 7.54 10.43 0.55
CA PHE A 150 6.76 9.76 -0.50
C PHE A 150 5.83 8.70 0.10
N ASN A 151 4.67 8.56 -0.52
CA ASN A 151 3.86 7.35 -0.43
C ASN A 151 3.36 6.94 -1.82
N GLY A 152 2.70 5.80 -1.93
CA GLY A 152 2.24 5.26 -3.20
C GLY A 152 1.06 4.32 -3.03
N TYR A 153 0.43 4.02 -4.15
CA TYR A 153 -0.71 3.12 -4.24
C TYR A 153 -0.54 2.27 -5.49
N LYS A 154 -0.53 0.95 -5.33
CA LYS A 154 -0.30 0.00 -6.43
C LYS A 154 -1.40 -1.04 -6.46
N VAL A 155 -1.75 -1.47 -7.67
CA VAL A 155 -2.79 -2.47 -7.87
C VAL A 155 -2.19 -3.75 -8.44
N TYR A 156 -2.59 -4.87 -7.85
CA TYR A 156 -2.19 -6.22 -8.20
C TYR A 156 -3.38 -6.97 -8.79
N GLY A 157 -3.14 -7.80 -9.82
CA GLY A 157 -4.17 -8.63 -10.43
C GLY A 157 -4.49 -9.88 -9.60
N SER A 158 -5.49 -10.64 -10.02
CA SER A 158 -5.93 -11.87 -9.35
C SER A 158 -4.89 -13.00 -9.32
N ASP A 159 -3.85 -12.90 -10.15
CA ASP A 159 -2.69 -13.80 -10.12
C ASP A 159 -1.68 -13.44 -9.00
N GLY A 160 -1.91 -12.35 -8.28
CA GLY A 160 -1.01 -11.81 -7.26
C GLY A 160 0.16 -11.00 -7.84
N GLY A 161 0.24 -10.83 -9.16
CA GLY A 161 1.22 -10.02 -9.86
C GLY A 161 0.76 -8.57 -10.03
N GLN A 162 1.60 -7.71 -10.61
CA GLN A 162 1.14 -6.39 -11.06
C GLN A 162 0.01 -6.55 -12.08
N MET A 163 -0.99 -5.68 -12.00
CA MET A 163 -2.14 -5.75 -12.90
C MET A 163 -1.71 -5.74 -14.37
N LEU A 164 -2.27 -6.68 -15.15
CA LEU A 164 -1.93 -6.85 -16.56
C LEU A 164 -2.38 -5.63 -17.39
N PRO A 165 -1.71 -5.34 -18.53
CA PRO A 165 -1.91 -4.09 -19.28
C PRO A 165 -3.37 -3.77 -19.60
N ALA A 166 -4.16 -4.74 -20.06
CA ALA A 166 -5.56 -4.49 -20.44
C ALA A 166 -6.44 -4.00 -19.27
N ASP A 167 -6.29 -4.59 -18.08
CA ASP A 167 -7.04 -4.15 -16.90
C ASP A 167 -6.42 -2.89 -16.29
N ALA A 168 -5.10 -2.69 -16.40
CA ALA A 168 -4.43 -1.46 -15.96
C ALA A 168 -4.83 -0.24 -16.80
N ASP A 169 -4.97 -0.41 -18.12
CA ASP A 169 -5.44 0.63 -19.04
C ASP A 169 -6.91 0.98 -18.73
N ALA A 170 -7.77 -0.03 -18.57
CA ALA A 170 -9.17 0.17 -18.19
C ALA A 170 -9.31 0.87 -16.82
N LEU A 171 -8.50 0.47 -15.83
CA LEU A 171 -8.44 1.15 -14.53
C LEU A 171 -8.06 2.62 -14.70
N THR A 172 -7.04 2.91 -15.50
CA THR A 172 -6.59 4.28 -15.76
C THR A 172 -7.70 5.12 -16.38
N ASP A 173 -8.45 4.55 -17.33
CA ASP A 173 -9.59 5.22 -17.95
C ASP A 173 -10.72 5.49 -16.94
N TYR A 174 -11.03 4.52 -16.06
CA TYR A 174 -12.01 4.72 -14.99
C TYR A 174 -11.60 5.80 -14.00
N ILE A 175 -10.31 5.86 -13.63
CA ILE A 175 -9.75 6.90 -12.74
C ILE A 175 -9.91 8.28 -13.38
N ARG A 176 -9.55 8.40 -14.66
CA ARG A 176 -9.61 9.66 -15.42
C ARG A 176 -11.03 10.15 -15.66
N ALA A 177 -12.01 9.24 -15.71
CA ALA A 177 -13.43 9.59 -15.84
C ALA A 177 -14.07 10.13 -14.56
N ILE A 178 -13.33 10.22 -13.44
CA ILE A 178 -13.84 10.79 -12.18
C ILE A 178 -13.53 12.29 -12.15
N ASP A 179 -14.56 13.11 -12.35
CA ASP A 179 -14.42 14.57 -12.43
C ASP A 179 -14.17 15.24 -11.06
N ASN A 180 -14.68 14.63 -9.98
CA ASN A 180 -14.64 15.20 -8.63
C ASN A 180 -14.21 14.18 -7.57
N PRO A 181 -12.90 14.09 -7.25
CA PRO A 181 -12.41 13.17 -6.23
C PRO A 181 -12.93 13.50 -4.81
N PHE A 182 -13.39 14.73 -4.58
CA PHE A 182 -13.98 15.14 -3.29
C PHE A 182 -15.38 14.58 -3.06
N ALA A 183 -16.05 14.07 -4.10
CA ALA A 183 -17.41 13.52 -4.03
C ALA A 183 -17.44 11.98 -4.00
N VAL A 184 -16.28 11.32 -3.95
CA VAL A 184 -16.21 9.86 -3.83
C VAL A 184 -16.85 9.43 -2.51
N ALA A 185 -17.83 8.52 -2.59
CA ALA A 185 -18.59 8.06 -1.44
C ALA A 185 -17.74 7.11 -0.57
N LEU A 186 -17.97 7.16 0.74
CA LEU A 186 -17.40 6.24 1.71
C LEU A 186 -18.52 5.52 2.44
N ALA A 187 -18.39 4.20 2.59
CA ALA A 187 -19.20 3.48 3.57
C ALA A 187 -18.77 3.84 5.00
N ASP A 188 -19.70 3.70 5.95
CA ASP A 188 -19.35 3.74 7.36
C ASP A 188 -18.41 2.57 7.68
N LEU A 189 -17.27 2.87 8.32
CA LEU A 189 -16.21 1.91 8.55
C LEU A 189 -16.66 0.78 9.50
N GLU A 190 -17.38 1.13 10.57
CA GLU A 190 -17.75 0.16 11.60
C GLU A 190 -18.93 -0.70 11.14
N GLU A 191 -19.89 -0.12 10.42
CA GLU A 191 -20.96 -0.86 9.76
C GLU A 191 -20.39 -1.83 8.70
N ALA A 192 -19.47 -1.38 7.85
CA ALA A 192 -18.86 -2.20 6.82
C ALA A 192 -18.01 -3.35 7.41
N LYS A 193 -17.34 -3.14 8.55
CA LYS A 193 -16.70 -4.21 9.31
C LYS A 193 -17.72 -5.20 9.87
N SER A 194 -18.78 -4.69 10.50
CA SER A 194 -19.80 -5.54 11.15
C SER A 194 -20.57 -6.43 10.17
N THR A 195 -20.73 -5.97 8.93
CA THR A 195 -21.40 -6.70 7.84
C THR A 195 -20.46 -7.61 7.06
N GLY A 196 -19.16 -7.57 7.32
CA GLY A 196 -18.14 -8.37 6.64
C GLY A 196 -17.74 -7.86 5.26
N LEU A 197 -18.12 -6.64 4.88
CA LEU A 197 -17.63 -5.97 3.67
C LEU A 197 -16.17 -5.53 3.82
N ILE A 198 -15.76 -5.16 5.04
CA ILE A 198 -14.35 -4.92 5.39
C ILE A 198 -13.93 -5.98 6.41
N GLU A 199 -13.17 -6.96 5.97
CA GLU A 199 -12.61 -8.01 6.82
C GLU A 199 -11.18 -7.65 7.21
N VAL A 200 -10.90 -7.52 8.51
CA VAL A 200 -9.54 -7.30 8.99
C VAL A 200 -8.83 -8.65 9.12
N ILE A 201 -7.68 -8.79 8.46
CA ILE A 201 -6.90 -10.03 8.37
C ILE A 201 -5.50 -9.87 8.98
N GLY A 202 -4.85 -10.98 9.33
CA GLY A 202 -3.54 -10.98 9.99
C GLY A 202 -3.00 -12.40 10.20
N GLU A 203 -2.71 -12.77 11.45
CA GLU A 203 -1.96 -13.98 11.84
C GLU A 203 -2.37 -15.30 11.15
N THR A 204 -3.65 -15.54 10.88
CA THR A 204 -4.10 -16.74 10.14
C THR A 204 -3.49 -16.80 8.73
N LEU A 205 -3.45 -15.66 8.03
CA LEU A 205 -2.84 -15.54 6.72
C LEU A 205 -1.32 -15.51 6.81
N ASP A 206 -0.76 -14.87 7.83
CA ASP A 206 0.68 -14.87 8.08
C ASP A 206 1.20 -16.31 8.26
N SER A 207 0.48 -17.13 9.04
CA SER A 207 0.79 -18.55 9.26
C SER A 207 0.70 -19.34 7.95
N ALA A 208 -0.37 -19.15 7.16
CA ALA A 208 -0.52 -19.81 5.87
C ALA A 208 0.58 -19.41 4.87
N TYR A 209 0.97 -18.14 4.86
CA TYR A 209 2.08 -17.65 4.05
C TYR A 209 3.41 -18.28 4.47
N LEU A 210 3.70 -18.34 5.77
CA LEU A 210 4.93 -18.92 6.31
C LEU A 210 5.07 -20.42 6.00
N GLU A 211 3.96 -21.18 5.98
CA GLU A 211 3.97 -22.59 5.55
C GLU A 211 4.37 -22.74 4.07
N GLU A 212 3.88 -21.86 3.18
CA GLU A 212 4.33 -21.85 1.78
C GLU A 212 5.81 -21.44 1.66
N VAL A 213 6.25 -20.45 2.44
CA VAL A 213 7.67 -20.02 2.48
C VAL A 213 8.58 -21.17 2.93
N LYS A 214 8.13 -22.02 3.85
CA LYS A 214 8.89 -23.19 4.28
C LYS A 214 9.10 -24.20 3.14
N SER A 215 8.15 -24.31 2.21
CA SER A 215 8.22 -25.24 1.09
C SER A 215 9.28 -24.88 0.04
N VAL A 216 9.77 -23.63 0.02
CA VAL A 216 10.76 -23.17 -0.96
C VAL A 216 12.21 -23.22 -0.46
N ASN A 217 12.45 -23.81 0.71
CA ASN A 217 13.79 -24.11 1.19
C ASN A 217 14.50 -25.09 0.23
N ILE A 218 15.72 -24.73 -0.23
CA ILE A 218 16.42 -25.48 -1.28
C ILE A 218 17.11 -26.75 -0.73
N ASN A 219 17.75 -26.66 0.43
CA ASN A 219 18.56 -27.76 0.98
C ASN A 219 18.42 -27.83 2.50
N GLN A 220 17.38 -28.52 2.96
CA GLN A 220 17.09 -28.64 4.39
C GLN A 220 18.21 -29.39 5.14
N ASP A 221 18.82 -30.42 4.55
CA ASP A 221 19.93 -31.15 5.18
C ASP A 221 21.12 -30.23 5.51
N LEU A 222 21.44 -29.28 4.62
CA LEU A 222 22.49 -28.30 4.87
C LEU A 222 22.11 -27.31 5.97
N ILE A 223 20.84 -26.90 6.03
CA ILE A 223 20.36 -26.00 7.09
C ILE A 223 20.35 -26.74 8.43
N ASP A 224 19.94 -28.00 8.47
CA ASP A 224 19.96 -28.82 9.68
C ASP A 224 21.40 -29.03 10.18
N GLN A 225 22.37 -29.16 9.27
CA GLN A 225 23.78 -29.34 9.61
C GLN A 225 24.47 -28.05 10.07
N TYR A 226 24.19 -26.90 9.44
CA TYR A 226 24.98 -25.66 9.65
C TYR A 226 24.16 -24.44 10.08
N GLY A 227 22.84 -24.45 9.89
CA GLY A 227 21.97 -23.28 10.05
C GLY A 227 21.95 -22.72 11.46
N ARG A 228 22.04 -23.58 12.48
CA ARG A 228 22.07 -23.18 13.90
C ARG A 228 23.26 -22.27 14.23
N ASP A 229 24.43 -22.59 13.67
CA ASP A 229 25.69 -21.87 13.91
C ASP A 229 25.95 -20.75 12.88
N MET A 230 25.17 -20.70 11.80
CA MET A 230 25.34 -19.69 10.75
C MET A 230 24.88 -18.31 11.23
N LYS A 231 25.84 -17.39 11.37
CA LYS A 231 25.59 -16.02 11.80
C LYS A 231 25.01 -15.20 10.66
N ILE A 232 23.80 -14.71 10.83
CA ILE A 232 23.10 -13.84 9.87
C ILE A 232 22.90 -12.48 10.53
N VAL A 233 23.24 -11.41 9.82
CA VAL A 233 22.86 -10.05 10.20
C VAL A 233 21.74 -9.61 9.28
N TYR A 234 20.62 -9.18 9.85
CA TYR A 234 19.42 -8.77 9.14
C TYR A 234 19.02 -7.35 9.54
N THR A 235 18.57 -6.58 8.56
CA THR A 235 17.89 -5.31 8.81
C THR A 235 16.64 -5.22 7.97
N PRO A 236 15.48 -4.88 8.55
CA PRO A 236 14.28 -4.60 7.81
C PRO A 236 14.25 -3.15 7.28
N LEU A 237 15.26 -2.31 7.59
CA LEU A 237 15.32 -0.89 7.24
C LEU A 237 14.06 -0.10 7.62
N HIS A 238 13.52 -0.37 8.83
CA HIS A 238 12.23 0.14 9.31
C HIS A 238 11.00 -0.25 8.46
N GLY A 239 11.17 -1.21 7.55
CA GLY A 239 10.16 -1.65 6.60
C GLY A 239 9.36 -2.86 7.09
N THR A 240 8.75 -3.56 6.14
CA THR A 240 7.74 -4.59 6.39
C THR A 240 8.28 -5.99 6.69
N GLY A 241 9.59 -6.19 6.54
CA GLY A 241 10.18 -7.51 6.56
C GLY A 241 10.35 -8.11 7.95
N GLU A 242 10.36 -7.30 9.01
CA GLU A 242 10.88 -7.74 10.31
C GLU A 242 10.16 -8.95 10.90
N MET A 243 8.83 -8.88 10.97
CA MET A 243 8.03 -9.93 11.59
C MET A 243 8.16 -11.25 10.83
N LEU A 244 7.96 -11.22 9.51
CA LEU A 244 7.97 -12.43 8.68
C LEU A 244 9.37 -12.99 8.45
N ALA A 245 10.37 -12.15 8.18
CA ALA A 245 11.73 -12.61 7.89
C ALA A 245 12.32 -13.35 9.10
N ARG A 246 12.10 -12.83 10.31
CA ARG A 246 12.58 -13.48 11.53
C ARG A 246 11.90 -14.83 11.77
N ARG A 247 10.57 -14.90 11.57
CA ARG A 247 9.81 -16.16 11.67
C ARG A 247 10.25 -17.16 10.59
N ALA A 248 10.42 -16.71 9.35
CA ALA A 248 10.85 -17.51 8.22
C ALA A 248 12.28 -18.08 8.39
N LEU A 249 13.21 -17.29 8.94
CA LEU A 249 14.56 -17.76 9.24
C LEU A 249 14.57 -18.75 10.40
N ALA A 250 13.82 -18.45 11.47
CA ALA A 250 13.72 -19.34 12.63
C ALA A 250 13.08 -20.69 12.26
N GLN A 251 11.99 -20.70 11.49
CA GLN A 251 11.32 -21.93 11.07
C GLN A 251 12.19 -22.79 10.13
N ALA A 252 13.11 -22.17 9.38
CA ALA A 252 14.02 -22.89 8.50
C ALA A 252 15.14 -23.60 9.28
N GLY A 253 15.45 -23.15 10.51
CA GLY A 253 16.52 -23.69 11.36
C GLY A 253 17.68 -22.72 11.63
N PHE A 254 17.53 -21.43 11.27
CA PHE A 254 18.55 -20.42 11.56
C PHE A 254 18.33 -19.81 12.94
N GLU A 255 19.14 -20.24 13.92
CA GLU A 255 19.05 -19.78 15.32
C GLU A 255 19.92 -18.53 15.59
N SER A 256 20.95 -18.28 14.77
CA SER A 256 21.94 -17.22 14.97
C SER A 256 21.66 -15.97 14.11
N VAL A 257 20.44 -15.45 14.15
CA VAL A 257 20.01 -14.23 13.42
C VAL A 257 20.08 -13.01 14.33
N GLN A 258 20.91 -12.03 13.98
CA GLN A 258 21.02 -10.75 14.66
C GLN A 258 20.31 -9.68 13.84
N VAL A 259 19.37 -8.98 14.46
CA VAL A 259 18.68 -7.84 13.83
C VAL A 259 19.41 -6.55 14.19
N VAL A 260 19.54 -5.65 13.23
CA VAL A 260 20.01 -4.29 13.48
C VAL A 260 18.94 -3.53 14.25
N GLU A 261 19.03 -3.51 15.59
CA GLU A 261 18.02 -2.95 16.50
C GLU A 261 17.61 -1.51 16.17
N ALA A 262 18.56 -0.68 15.75
CA ALA A 262 18.30 0.70 15.36
C ALA A 262 17.33 0.81 14.17
N GLN A 263 17.21 -0.23 13.36
CA GLN A 263 16.38 -0.32 12.16
C GLN A 263 15.23 -1.33 12.28
N ALA A 264 15.12 -2.06 13.39
CA ALA A 264 14.18 -3.16 13.56
C ALA A 264 12.72 -2.72 13.60
N LYS A 265 12.44 -1.56 14.22
CA LYS A 265 11.07 -1.08 14.41
C LYS A 265 10.59 -0.33 13.16
N PRO A 266 9.33 -0.55 12.74
CA PRO A 266 8.68 0.29 11.75
C PRO A 266 8.75 1.76 12.13
N ALA A 267 9.21 2.61 11.21
CA ALA A 267 9.34 4.04 11.42
C ALA A 267 9.13 4.79 10.09
N PRO A 268 8.08 5.64 9.98
CA PRO A 268 7.73 6.30 8.72
C PRO A 268 8.80 7.29 8.22
N ASP A 269 9.59 7.86 9.13
CA ASP A 269 10.65 8.82 8.80
C ASP A 269 11.97 8.16 8.39
N PHE A 270 12.08 6.82 8.50
CA PHE A 270 13.31 6.07 8.22
C PHE A 270 14.56 6.66 8.87
N SER A 271 14.46 7.14 10.12
CA SER A 271 15.44 8.05 10.78
C SER A 271 16.93 7.68 10.74
N THR A 272 17.27 6.42 10.43
CA THR A 272 18.65 5.93 10.33
C THR A 272 19.21 5.91 8.90
N VAL A 273 18.37 6.13 7.87
CA VAL A 273 18.75 6.06 6.46
C VAL A 273 18.08 7.16 5.64
N ALA A 274 18.72 7.64 4.57
CA ALA A 274 18.09 8.61 3.67
C ALA A 274 16.89 8.01 2.91
N SER A 275 16.96 6.71 2.62
CA SER A 275 15.85 5.93 2.08
C SER A 275 16.02 4.45 2.44
N PRO A 276 14.92 3.68 2.56
CA PRO A 276 14.98 2.24 2.87
C PRO A 276 15.30 1.43 1.59
N ASN A 277 16.37 1.80 0.88
CA ASN A 277 16.78 1.15 -0.36
C ASN A 277 17.89 0.11 -0.11
N PRO A 278 17.59 -1.20 -0.04
CA PRO A 278 18.61 -2.22 0.16
C PRO A 278 19.54 -2.42 -1.06
N GLU A 279 19.26 -1.78 -2.20
CA GLU A 279 20.17 -1.75 -3.36
C GLU A 279 21.25 -0.66 -3.22
N SER A 280 21.09 0.26 -2.27
CA SER A 280 22.05 1.33 -2.01
C SER A 280 22.98 0.95 -0.87
N GLN A 281 24.29 0.99 -1.12
CA GLN A 281 25.31 0.77 -0.09
C GLN A 281 25.13 1.72 1.11
N ALA A 282 24.60 2.93 0.88
CA ALA A 282 24.36 3.92 1.92
C ALA A 282 23.31 3.48 2.97
N ALA A 283 22.46 2.49 2.66
CA ALA A 283 21.50 1.95 3.61
C ALA A 283 22.15 1.04 4.68
N PHE A 284 23.40 0.64 4.47
CA PHE A 284 24.18 -0.25 5.35
C PHE A 284 25.44 0.42 5.92
N ALA A 285 25.58 1.73 5.73
CA ALA A 285 26.74 2.51 6.16
C ALA A 285 26.73 2.84 7.66
#